data_AF-A0A6A5UXL1-F1
#
_entry.id   AF-A0A6A5UXL1-F1
#
_cell.length_a   1.000
_cell.length_b   1.000
_cell.length_c   1.000
_cell.angle_alpha   90.00
_cell.angle_beta   90.00
_cell.angle_gamma   90.00
#
_symmetry.space_group_name_H-M   'P 1'
#
loop_
_entity.id
_entity.type
_entity.pdbx_description
1 polymer ?
#
loop_
_entity_poly.entity_id
_entity_poly.type
_entity_poly.pdbx_seq_one_letter_code
_entity_poly.pdbx_strand_id
1 'polypeptide(L)'
;MSQASPANGSTQPDQPVQRSQLITEPISNHSVETMLAACRASIANGEDVNAPDTPPHVGHNEGRPLDACLRQTHMPGKKSIVENLPVIELLLEHGADPRLYSRSVGVVAIPIVLARRYSVDEEEKEEHRAFWKHLLGLFEEAIVRIDAKRKETEGDG
;
A
#
# COMPACT_ATOMS: atom_id res chain seq x y z
N MET A 1 -37.84 50.37 -2.85
CA MET A 1 -37.70 49.14 -2.05
C MET A 1 -36.63 48.30 -2.72
N SER A 2 -35.42 48.29 -2.17
CA SER A 2 -34.32 47.47 -2.67
C SER A 2 -33.87 46.59 -1.50
N GLN A 3 -34.21 45.31 -1.55
CA GLN A 3 -33.70 44.34 -0.58
C GLN A 3 -32.28 43.94 -1.00
N ALA A 4 -31.35 44.07 -0.07
CA ALA A 4 -30.03 43.47 -0.16
C ALA A 4 -30.11 42.00 0.24
N SER A 5 -29.60 41.10 -0.61
CA SER A 5 -29.33 39.71 -0.24
C SER A 5 -27.96 39.63 0.46
N PRO A 6 -27.81 38.88 1.55
CA PRO A 6 -26.50 38.70 2.18
C PRO A 6 -25.71 37.63 1.43
N ALA A 7 -24.48 37.98 1.04
CA ALA A 7 -23.50 37.02 0.58
C ALA A 7 -22.99 36.24 1.79
N ASN A 8 -23.44 34.99 1.94
CA ASN A 8 -22.92 34.06 2.94
C ASN A 8 -22.13 32.97 2.20
N GLY A 9 -20.87 33.28 1.88
CA GLY A 9 -19.90 32.34 1.34
C GLY A 9 -18.75 32.21 2.32
N SER A 10 -19.01 31.58 3.47
CA SER A 10 -17.95 31.14 4.37
C SER A 10 -17.21 29.98 3.70
N THR A 11 -16.10 30.27 3.04
CA THR A 11 -15.10 29.29 2.62
C THR A 11 -14.51 28.67 3.89
N GLN A 12 -15.04 27.52 4.31
CA GLN A 12 -14.31 26.69 5.25
C GLN A 12 -13.00 26.28 4.58
N PRO A 13 -11.84 26.39 5.25
CA PRO A 13 -10.62 25.82 4.73
C PRO A 13 -10.82 24.31 4.56
N ASP A 14 -10.51 23.79 3.37
CA ASP A 14 -10.51 22.35 3.10
C ASP A 14 -9.81 21.63 4.25
N GLN A 15 -10.51 20.73 4.94
CA GLN A 15 -9.88 19.93 5.98
C GLN A 15 -8.71 19.17 5.33
N PRO A 16 -7.51 19.17 5.94
CA PRO A 16 -6.41 18.39 5.42
C PRO A 16 -6.84 16.93 5.41
N VAL A 17 -6.90 16.34 4.22
CA VAL A 17 -7.21 14.93 4.01
C VAL A 17 -6.18 14.11 4.79
N GLN A 18 -6.61 13.45 5.86
CA GLN A 18 -5.75 12.53 6.60
C GLN A 18 -5.52 11.28 5.75
N ARG A 19 -4.27 11.04 5.36
CA ARG A 19 -3.90 9.85 4.58
C ARG A 19 -3.88 8.61 5.47
N SER A 20 -4.24 7.47 4.88
CA SER A 20 -4.16 6.16 5.53
C SER A 20 -2.74 5.87 6.00
N GLN A 21 -2.60 5.38 7.24
CA GLN A 21 -1.31 4.96 7.77
C GLN A 21 -0.77 3.73 7.03
N LEU A 22 -1.64 2.93 6.40
CA LEU A 22 -1.25 1.82 5.53
C LEU A 22 -0.48 2.27 4.29
N ILE A 23 -0.62 3.55 3.91
CA ILE A 23 0.10 4.17 2.80
C ILE A 23 1.33 4.93 3.30
N THR A 24 1.17 5.74 4.35
CA THR A 24 2.23 6.68 4.75
C THR A 24 3.35 6.04 5.55
N GLU A 25 3.08 5.00 6.33
CA GLU A 25 4.10 4.36 7.15
C GLU A 25 5.16 3.60 6.35
N PRO A 26 4.82 2.82 5.31
CA PRO A 26 5.83 2.18 4.46
C PRO A 26 6.86 3.14 3.83
N ILE A 27 6.48 4.40 3.66
CA ILE A 27 7.35 5.47 3.11
C ILE A 27 7.88 6.43 4.18
N SER A 28 7.63 6.18 5.46
CA SER A 28 8.15 7.00 6.55
C SER A 28 9.57 6.57 6.97
N ASN A 29 10.24 7.41 7.76
CA ASN A 29 11.50 7.08 8.45
C ASN A 29 11.28 6.44 9.83
N HIS A 30 10.04 6.03 10.15
CA HIS A 30 9.75 5.43 11.45
C HIS A 30 10.37 4.05 11.58
N SER A 31 10.57 3.60 12.82
CA SER A 31 11.02 2.23 13.08
C SER A 31 9.97 1.23 12.61
N VAL A 32 10.41 0.00 12.29
CA VAL A 32 9.52 -1.10 11.91
C VAL A 32 8.41 -1.31 12.95
N GLU A 33 8.73 -1.22 14.23
CA GLU A 33 7.76 -1.35 15.32
C GLU A 33 6.68 -0.27 15.27
N THR A 34 7.06 0.99 15.03
CA THR A 34 6.11 2.10 14.90
C THR A 34 5.26 1.94 13.65
N MET A 35 5.85 1.58 12.51
CA MET A 35 5.13 1.33 11.26
C MET A 35 4.08 0.23 11.45
N LEU A 36 4.46 -0.90 12.07
CA LEU A 36 3.56 -2.01 12.35
C LEU A 36 2.43 -1.62 13.30
N ALA A 37 2.74 -0.91 14.38
CA ALA A 37 1.72 -0.48 15.35
C ALA A 37 0.65 0.41 14.69
N ALA A 38 1.08 1.37 13.86
CA ALA A 38 0.18 2.23 13.10
C ALA A 38 -0.63 1.45 12.07
N CYS A 39 -0.01 0.58 11.27
CA CYS A 39 -0.72 -0.23 10.28
C CYS A 39 -1.75 -1.17 10.95
N ARG A 40 -1.40 -1.81 12.07
CA ARG A 40 -2.33 -2.63 12.84
C ARG A 40 -3.51 -1.82 13.36
N ALA A 41 -3.28 -0.60 13.85
CA ALA A 41 -4.35 0.28 14.31
C ALA A 41 -5.31 0.66 13.16
N SER A 42 -4.78 1.01 11.98
CA SER A 42 -5.57 1.28 10.78
C SER A 42 -6.43 0.08 10.35
N ILE A 43 -5.84 -1.11 10.28
CA ILE A 43 -6.57 -2.35 9.94
C ILE A 43 -7.65 -2.65 10.99
N ALA A 44 -7.34 -2.50 12.28
CA ALA A 44 -8.30 -2.70 13.37
C ALA A 44 -9.48 -1.71 13.32
N ASN A 45 -9.25 -0.50 12.80
CA ASN A 45 -10.29 0.50 12.55
C ASN A 45 -11.12 0.22 11.29
N GLY A 46 -10.84 -0.88 10.58
CA GLY A 46 -11.59 -1.31 9.39
C GLY A 46 -11.09 -0.73 8.08
N GLU A 47 -9.88 -0.16 8.03
CA GLU A 47 -9.29 0.26 6.76
C GLU A 47 -9.04 -0.93 5.83
N ASP A 48 -9.40 -0.78 4.55
CA ASP A 48 -9.20 -1.80 3.51
C ASP A 48 -7.75 -1.80 3.03
N VAL A 49 -7.05 -2.92 3.21
CA VAL A 49 -5.66 -3.14 2.77
C VAL A 49 -5.48 -3.14 1.25
N ASN A 50 -6.58 -3.16 0.47
CA ASN A 50 -6.59 -3.06 -0.98
C ASN A 50 -7.13 -1.72 -1.50
N ALA A 51 -7.52 -0.80 -0.61
CA ALA A 51 -8.01 0.51 -1.02
C ALA A 51 -6.90 1.33 -1.69
N PRO A 52 -7.18 2.00 -2.81
CA PRO A 52 -6.22 2.92 -3.41
C PRO A 52 -6.08 4.18 -2.56
N ASP A 53 -4.91 4.81 -2.64
CA ASP A 53 -4.60 6.12 -2.09
C ASP A 53 -5.48 7.19 -2.76
N THR A 54 -6.52 7.61 -2.05
CA THR A 54 -7.50 8.60 -2.53
C THR A 54 -7.90 9.60 -1.43
N PRO A 55 -7.94 10.92 -1.74
CA PRO A 55 -7.45 11.55 -2.96
C PRO A 55 -5.92 11.50 -3.07
N PRO A 56 -5.36 11.23 -4.27
CA PRO A 56 -3.92 11.27 -4.47
C PRO A 56 -3.42 12.71 -4.32
N HIS A 57 -2.31 12.90 -3.62
CA HIS A 57 -1.63 14.20 -3.65
C HIS A 57 -1.07 14.44 -5.06
N VAL A 58 -1.11 15.68 -5.53
CA VAL A 58 -0.55 16.04 -6.85
C VAL A 58 0.91 15.60 -6.89
N GLY A 59 1.22 14.64 -7.77
CA GLY A 59 2.56 14.06 -7.93
C GLY A 59 2.93 12.89 -7.00
N HIS A 60 2.10 12.51 -6.01
CA HIS A 60 2.43 11.50 -4.99
C HIS A 60 1.28 10.52 -4.71
N ASN A 61 0.72 9.90 -5.75
CA ASN A 61 -0.13 8.71 -5.58
C ASN A 61 0.78 7.51 -5.30
N GLU A 62 0.62 6.89 -4.14
CA GLU A 62 1.40 5.71 -3.74
C GLU A 62 0.78 4.38 -4.16
N GLY A 63 -0.44 4.42 -4.72
CA GLY A 63 -1.19 3.23 -5.11
C GLY A 63 -1.93 2.64 -3.92
N ARG A 64 -1.82 1.33 -3.75
CA ARG A 64 -2.35 0.60 -2.58
C ARG A 64 -1.31 0.50 -1.48
N PRO A 65 -1.69 0.08 -0.26
CA PRO A 65 -0.73 -0.20 0.81
C PRO A 65 0.46 -1.06 0.37
N LEU A 66 0.21 -2.11 -0.41
CA LEU A 66 1.28 -2.96 -0.91
C LEU A 66 2.18 -2.26 -1.95
N ASP A 67 1.63 -1.33 -2.75
CA ASP A 67 2.41 -0.54 -3.70
C ASP A 67 3.38 0.40 -2.95
N ALA A 68 2.93 1.03 -1.87
CA ALA A 68 3.74 1.92 -1.03
C ALA A 68 4.94 1.19 -0.41
N CYS A 69 4.76 -0.07 0.00
CA CYS A 69 5.85 -0.90 0.53
C CYS A 69 6.97 -1.19 -0.47
N LEU A 70 6.67 -1.22 -1.77
CA LEU A 70 7.60 -1.63 -2.83
C LEU A 70 8.29 -0.44 -3.50
N ARG A 71 7.93 0.80 -3.15
CA ARG A 71 8.33 1.99 -3.90
C ARG A 71 9.59 2.65 -3.36
N GLN A 72 10.76 2.15 -3.78
CA GLN A 72 12.07 2.69 -3.40
C GLN A 72 12.23 4.19 -3.62
N THR A 73 11.76 4.72 -4.76
CA THR A 73 12.02 6.11 -5.17
C THR A 73 11.39 7.15 -4.25
N HIS A 74 10.37 6.77 -3.48
CA HIS A 74 9.65 7.66 -2.55
C HIS A 74 10.02 7.40 -1.09
N MET A 75 10.86 6.40 -0.83
CA MET A 75 11.38 6.16 0.50
C MET A 75 12.45 7.22 0.83
N PRO A 76 12.41 7.82 2.03
CA PRO A 76 13.41 8.80 2.44
C PRO A 76 14.81 8.18 2.59
N GLY A 77 15.81 8.87 2.05
CA GLY A 77 17.23 8.60 2.33
C GLY A 77 17.72 7.22 1.88
N LYS A 78 18.21 6.42 2.83
CA LYS A 78 18.81 5.09 2.62
C LYS A 78 17.87 3.93 2.99
N LYS A 79 16.59 4.20 3.28
CA LYS A 79 15.64 3.15 3.66
C LYS A 79 15.56 2.10 2.56
N SER A 80 15.83 0.85 2.94
CA SER A 80 15.79 -0.28 2.03
C SER A 80 14.38 -0.86 1.97
N ILE A 81 13.96 -1.35 0.80
CA ILE A 81 12.69 -2.09 0.65
C ILE A 81 12.58 -3.28 1.59
N VAL A 82 13.71 -3.86 1.96
CA VAL A 82 13.75 -5.03 2.86
C VAL A 82 13.23 -4.68 4.25
N GLU A 83 13.32 -3.41 4.67
CA GLU A 83 12.80 -2.94 5.97
C GLU A 83 11.28 -2.93 6.02
N ASN A 84 10.61 -2.89 4.85
CA ASN A 84 9.15 -2.98 4.78
C ASN A 84 8.64 -4.43 4.82
N LEU A 85 9.51 -5.44 4.84
CA LEU A 85 9.09 -6.85 4.84
C LEU A 85 8.02 -7.16 5.92
N PRO A 86 8.17 -6.75 7.19
CA PRO A 86 7.16 -7.06 8.20
C PRO A 86 5.81 -6.38 7.95
N VAL A 87 5.82 -5.19 7.34
CA VAL A 87 4.58 -4.50 6.95
C VAL A 87 3.94 -5.21 5.76
N ILE A 88 4.72 -5.71 4.81
CA ILE A 88 4.21 -6.51 3.69
C ILE A 88 3.54 -7.79 4.20
N GLU A 89 4.20 -8.53 5.10
CA GLU A 89 3.63 -9.73 5.71
C GLU A 89 2.30 -9.43 6.40
N LEU A 90 2.25 -8.36 7.21
CA LEU A 90 1.01 -7.91 7.84
C LEU A 90 -0.11 -7.64 6.82
N LEU A 91 0.19 -6.91 5.74
CA LEU A 91 -0.81 -6.60 4.71
C LEU A 91 -1.33 -7.89 4.04
N LEU A 92 -0.45 -8.84 3.73
CA LEU A 92 -0.81 -10.12 3.12
C LEU A 92 -1.62 -11.02 4.06
N GLU A 93 -1.30 -11.03 5.36
CA GLU A 93 -2.09 -11.72 6.40
C GLU A 93 -3.54 -11.21 6.43
N HIS A 94 -3.73 -9.91 6.21
CA HIS A 94 -5.03 -9.26 6.19
C HIS A 94 -5.70 -9.22 4.80
N GLY A 95 -5.14 -9.91 3.80
CA GLY A 95 -5.78 -10.11 2.50
C GLY A 95 -5.43 -9.07 1.45
N ALA A 96 -4.30 -8.38 1.57
CA ALA A 96 -3.75 -7.60 0.46
C ALA A 96 -3.48 -8.52 -0.74
N ASP A 97 -4.06 -8.19 -1.90
CA ASP A 97 -4.00 -9.04 -3.09
C ASP A 97 -2.87 -8.55 -4.03
N PRO A 98 -1.75 -9.29 -4.13
CA PRO A 98 -0.59 -8.89 -4.93
C PRO A 98 -0.84 -9.00 -6.45
N ARG A 99 -2.01 -9.47 -6.88
CA ARG A 99 -2.44 -9.50 -8.29
C ARG A 99 -3.08 -8.19 -8.74
N LEU A 100 -3.42 -7.29 -7.80
CA LEU A 100 -4.02 -6.01 -8.14
C LEU A 100 -3.01 -5.12 -8.87
N TYR A 101 -3.45 -4.55 -9.98
CA TYR A 101 -2.64 -3.65 -10.77
C TYR A 101 -2.27 -2.39 -9.98
N SER A 102 -0.99 -2.04 -9.92
CA SER A 102 -0.50 -0.89 -9.17
C SER A 102 -1.19 0.39 -9.61
N ARG A 103 -1.56 1.23 -8.64
CA ARG A 103 -2.14 2.56 -8.92
C ARG A 103 -1.18 3.69 -8.62
N SER A 104 0.06 3.34 -8.28
CA SER A 104 1.12 4.28 -7.98
C SER A 104 1.59 5.02 -9.23
N VAL A 105 1.92 6.30 -9.12
CA VAL A 105 2.39 7.09 -10.28
C VAL A 105 3.71 6.51 -10.80
N GLY A 106 3.81 6.29 -12.12
CA GLY A 106 5.06 5.83 -12.73
C GLY A 106 5.38 4.34 -12.50
N VAL A 107 4.54 3.60 -11.78
CA VAL A 107 4.62 2.15 -11.66
C VAL A 107 3.49 1.52 -12.46
N VAL A 108 3.84 0.90 -13.58
CA VAL A 108 2.92 0.20 -14.49
C VAL A 108 3.19 -1.29 -14.35
N ALA A 109 2.89 -1.84 -13.17
CA ALA A 109 3.18 -3.24 -12.86
C ALA A 109 2.16 -3.84 -11.90
N ILE A 110 2.06 -5.16 -11.92
CA ILE A 110 1.37 -5.94 -10.91
C ILE A 110 2.44 -6.41 -9.89
N PRO A 111 2.25 -6.24 -8.57
CA PRO A 111 3.26 -6.58 -7.56
C PRO A 111 3.87 -7.98 -7.72
N ILE A 112 3.05 -9.02 -7.96
CA ILE A 112 3.59 -10.37 -8.16
C ILE A 112 4.43 -10.52 -9.44
N VAL A 113 4.09 -9.79 -10.50
CA VAL A 113 4.90 -9.78 -11.74
C VAL A 113 6.23 -9.08 -11.50
N LEU A 114 6.21 -7.99 -10.73
CA LEU A 114 7.41 -7.26 -10.34
C LEU A 114 8.36 -8.13 -9.51
N ALA A 115 7.82 -8.82 -8.49
CA ALA A 115 8.59 -9.74 -7.66
C ALA A 115 9.20 -10.88 -8.48
N ARG A 116 8.43 -11.47 -9.41
CA ARG A 116 8.93 -12.50 -10.32
C ARG A 116 10.09 -12.00 -11.17
N ARG A 117 9.98 -10.79 -11.74
CA ARG A 117 11.05 -10.20 -12.56
C ARG A 117 12.35 -10.04 -11.75
N TYR A 118 12.29 -9.38 -10.60
CA TYR A 118 13.50 -9.09 -9.83
C TYR A 118 14.07 -10.30 -9.07
N SER A 119 13.27 -11.34 -8.84
CA SER A 119 13.74 -12.60 -8.24
C SER A 119 14.76 -13.37 -9.10
N VAL A 120 14.82 -13.07 -10.40
CA VAL A 120 15.72 -13.72 -11.37
C VAL A 120 16.63 -12.71 -12.07
N ASP A 121 16.59 -11.44 -11.67
CA ASP A 121 17.41 -10.40 -12.27
C ASP A 121 18.87 -10.54 -11.78
N GLU A 122 19.77 -10.87 -12.70
CA GLU A 122 21.19 -11.06 -12.42
C GLU A 122 21.92 -9.73 -12.20
N GLU A 123 21.36 -8.60 -12.66
CA GLU A 123 21.91 -7.26 -12.45
C GLU A 123 21.62 -6.73 -11.03
N GLU A 124 20.59 -7.28 -10.36
CA GLU A 124 20.29 -6.97 -8.97
C GLU A 124 21.30 -7.58 -8.00
N LYS A 125 21.52 -6.88 -6.89
CA LYS A 125 22.36 -7.39 -5.79
C LYS A 125 21.75 -8.68 -5.24
N GLU A 126 22.60 -9.65 -4.88
CA GLU A 126 22.15 -10.95 -4.34
C GLU A 126 21.16 -10.79 -3.18
N GLU A 127 21.41 -9.86 -2.27
CA GLU A 127 20.51 -9.57 -1.14
C GLU A 127 19.12 -9.10 -1.60
N HIS A 128 19.07 -8.20 -2.60
CA HIS A 128 17.80 -7.73 -3.16
C HIS A 128 17.08 -8.86 -3.91
N ARG A 129 17.82 -9.62 -4.72
CA ARG A 129 17.27 -10.78 -5.44
C ARG A 129 16.70 -11.82 -4.47
N ALA A 130 17.41 -12.11 -3.38
CA ALA A 130 16.94 -13.00 -2.32
C ALA A 130 15.66 -12.48 -1.65
N PHE A 131 15.60 -11.17 -1.35
CA PHE A 131 14.38 -10.51 -0.88
C PHE A 131 13.21 -10.68 -1.87
N TRP A 132 13.42 -10.38 -3.15
CA TRP A 132 12.37 -10.50 -4.18
C TRP A 132 11.90 -11.94 -4.38
N LYS A 133 12.83 -12.91 -4.29
CA LYS A 133 12.50 -14.34 -4.33
C LYS A 133 11.66 -14.77 -3.13
N HIS A 134 12.01 -14.30 -1.94
CA HIS A 134 11.22 -14.56 -0.73
C HIS A 134 9.83 -13.93 -0.84
N LEU A 135 9.77 -12.67 -1.27
CA LEU A 135 8.52 -11.93 -1.46
C LEU A 135 7.60 -12.58 -2.49
N LEU A 136 8.16 -13.14 -3.58
CA LEU A 136 7.38 -13.90 -4.56
C LEU A 136 6.68 -15.10 -3.92
N GLY A 137 7.36 -15.85 -3.05
CA GLY A 137 6.76 -16.96 -2.31
C GLY A 137 5.62 -16.50 -1.41
N LEU A 138 5.81 -15.41 -0.65
CA LEU A 138 4.76 -14.83 0.20
C LEU A 138 3.52 -14.42 -0.62
N PHE A 139 3.72 -13.86 -1.81
CA PHE A 139 2.62 -13.49 -2.70
C PHE A 139 1.86 -14.70 -3.23
N GLU A 140 2.56 -15.75 -3.65
CA GLU A 140 1.92 -17.00 -4.13
C GLU A 140 1.08 -17.64 -3.01
N GLU A 141 1.59 -17.67 -1.79
CA GLU A 141 0.84 -18.16 -0.63
C GLU A 141 -0.38 -17.28 -0.30
N ALA A 142 -0.23 -15.95 -0.34
CA ALA A 142 -1.33 -15.03 -0.07
C ALA A 142 -2.47 -15.20 -1.09
N ILE A 143 -2.13 -15.42 -2.37
CA ILE A 143 -3.12 -15.70 -3.43
C ILE A 143 -3.91 -16.96 -3.12
N VAL A 144 -3.23 -18.04 -2.71
CA VAL A 144 -3.91 -19.29 -2.33
C VAL A 144 -4.88 -19.07 -1.18
N ARG A 145 -4.47 -18.31 -0.14
CA ARG A 145 -5.34 -17.97 0.99
C ARG A 145 -6.56 -17.14 0.57
N ILE A 146 -6.35 -16.12 -0.27
CA ILE A 146 -7.44 -15.26 -0.77
C ILE A 146 -8.45 -16.06 -1.58
N ASP A 147 -7.97 -16.91 -2.50
CA ASP A 147 -8.84 -17.70 -3.36
C ASP A 147 -9.60 -18.78 -2.57
N ALA A 148 -8.99 -19.36 -1.53
CA ALA A 148 -9.67 -20.27 -0.61
C ALA A 148 -10.82 -19.56 0.13
N LYS A 149 -10.54 -18.38 0.71
CA LYS A 149 -11.54 -17.58 1.43
C LYS A 149 -12.70 -17.15 0.53
N ARG A 150 -12.44 -16.78 -0.73
CA ARG A 150 -13.50 -16.45 -1.71
C ARG A 150 -14.43 -17.64 -1.96
N LYS A 151 -13.89 -18.84 -2.15
CA LYS A 151 -14.70 -20.07 -2.34
C LYS A 151 -15.57 -20.41 -1.14
N GLU A 152 -15.05 -20.22 0.09
CA GLU A 152 -15.84 -20.40 1.31
C GLU A 152 -17.02 -19.42 1.38
N THR A 153 -16.80 -18.17 0.98
CA THR A 153 -17.83 -17.12 1.04
C THR A 153 -18.90 -17.30 -0.05
N GLU A 154 -18.55 -17.87 -1.20
CA GLU A 154 -19.46 -18.14 -2.32
C GLU A 154 -20.22 -19.47 -2.19
N GLY A 155 -19.72 -20.42 -1.40
CA GLY A 155 -20.34 -21.74 -1.21
C GLY A 155 -21.42 -21.81 -0.12
N ASP A 156 -21.60 -20.74 0.66
CA ASP A 156 -22.50 -20.66 1.82
C ASP A 156 -23.75 -19.76 1.55
N GLY A 157 -24.02 -19.46 0.28
CA GLY A 157 -25.17 -18.66 -0.19
C GLY A 157 -26.04 -19.39 -1.21
#